data_AF-A0A9J6CIG4-F1
#
_entry.id   AF-A0A9J6CIG4-F1
#
_cell.length_a   1.000
_cell.length_b   1.000
_cell.length_c   1.000
_cell.angle_alpha   90.00
_cell.angle_beta   90.00
_cell.angle_gamma   90.00
#
_symmetry.space_group_name_H-M   'P 1'
#
loop_
_entity.id
_entity.type
_entity.pdbx_description
1 polymer ?
#
loop_
_entity_poly.entity_id
_entity_poly.type
_entity_poly.pdbx_seq_one_letter_code
_entity_poly.pdbx_strand_id
1 'polypeptide(L)'
;MSVTLKLFWVISTISIVVAVSLSCVYWPIIYNGRDRGINDVLTHAVNAIILFIDLFIHAHPPRFSHTIYPVLFGLTYITYSIIYTLSGGTDRDNENYIYSVIDWSHKSFDAFLFSTAIIIFSSAIHFLLTILIKFRIFVYQKMKQYHMTRNVTCNENENLGFEV
;
A
#
# COMPACT_ATOMS: atom_id res chain seq x y z
N MET A 1 -0.27 -23.31 -6.73
CA MET A 1 -1.01 -22.20 -6.09
C MET A 1 -2.20 -21.83 -6.96
N SER A 2 -3.40 -21.83 -6.41
CA SER A 2 -4.63 -21.51 -7.15
C SER A 2 -4.57 -20.13 -7.81
N VAL A 3 -5.21 -19.97 -8.96
CA VAL A 3 -5.35 -18.69 -9.67
C VAL A 3 -5.98 -17.63 -8.76
N THR A 4 -6.99 -18.02 -7.96
CA THR A 4 -7.66 -17.14 -6.99
C THR A 4 -6.67 -16.54 -6.00
N LEU A 5 -5.72 -17.33 -5.50
CA LEU A 5 -4.75 -16.85 -4.52
C LEU A 5 -3.75 -15.88 -5.16
N LYS A 6 -3.35 -16.12 -6.42
CA LYS A 6 -2.50 -15.18 -7.17
C LYS A 6 -3.20 -13.85 -7.41
N LEU A 7 -4.47 -13.88 -7.82
CA LEU A 7 -5.27 -12.68 -8.05
C LEU A 7 -5.46 -11.90 -6.75
N PHE A 8 -5.78 -12.60 -5.66
CA PHE A 8 -5.87 -12.01 -4.33
C PHE A 8 -4.56 -11.29 -3.97
N TRP A 9 -3.40 -11.91 -4.19
CA TRP A 9 -2.12 -11.27 -3.89
C TRP A 9 -1.86 -9.99 -4.68
N VAL A 10 -2.19 -10.00 -5.98
CA VAL A 10 -2.04 -8.83 -6.85
C VAL A 10 -2.97 -7.72 -6.37
N ILE A 11 -4.26 -8.01 -6.22
CA ILE A 11 -5.28 -7.03 -5.82
C ILE A 11 -4.97 -6.47 -4.44
N SER A 12 -4.71 -7.30 -3.43
CA SER A 12 -4.40 -6.83 -2.09
C SER A 12 -3.14 -5.97 -2.04
N THR A 13 -2.10 -6.31 -2.83
CA THR A 13 -0.89 -5.48 -2.92
C THR A 13 -1.19 -4.10 -3.52
N ILE A 14 -1.95 -4.05 -4.61
CA ILE A 14 -2.35 -2.78 -5.23
C ILE A 14 -3.20 -1.96 -4.24
N SER A 15 -4.21 -2.58 -3.62
CA SER A 15 -5.13 -1.90 -2.71
C SER A 15 -4.43 -1.22 -1.55
N ILE A 16 -3.54 -1.92 -0.83
CA ILE A 16 -2.85 -1.32 0.32
C ILE A 16 -1.92 -0.19 -0.11
N VAL A 17 -1.16 -0.39 -1.19
CA VAL A 17 -0.20 0.62 -1.67
C VAL A 17 -0.95 1.87 -2.13
N VAL A 18 -2.02 1.71 -2.91
CA VAL A 18 -2.83 2.84 -3.39
C VAL A 18 -3.52 3.55 -2.22
N ALA A 19 -4.11 2.82 -1.27
CA ALA A 19 -4.80 3.44 -0.14
C ALA A 19 -3.86 4.27 0.74
N VAL A 20 -2.69 3.73 1.08
CA VAL A 20 -1.67 4.48 1.84
C VAL A 20 -1.17 5.67 1.03
N SER A 21 -0.87 5.48 -0.26
CA SER A 21 -0.34 6.54 -1.12
C SER A 21 -1.33 7.70 -1.25
N LEU A 22 -2.61 7.40 -1.53
CA LEU A 22 -3.67 8.39 -1.64
C LEU A 22 -3.94 9.08 -0.31
N SER A 23 -3.92 8.35 0.81
CA SER A 23 -4.05 8.96 2.14
C SER A 23 -2.92 9.96 2.43
N CYS A 24 -1.70 9.68 1.97
CA CYS A 24 -0.56 10.58 2.15
C CYS A 24 -0.63 11.84 1.27
N VAL A 25 -1.20 11.75 0.06
CA VAL A 25 -1.24 12.89 -0.86
C VAL A 25 -2.54 13.69 -0.82
N TYR A 26 -3.63 13.10 -0.34
CA TYR A 26 -4.95 13.75 -0.37
C TYR A 26 -4.96 15.08 0.39
N TRP A 27 -4.68 15.06 1.70
CA TRP A 27 -4.69 16.27 2.51
C TRP A 27 -3.67 17.34 2.11
N PRO A 28 -2.38 17.02 1.84
CA PRO A 28 -1.41 18.06 1.53
C PRO A 28 -1.55 18.63 0.11
N ILE A 29 -2.14 17.89 -0.84
CA ILE A 29 -2.07 18.27 -2.26
C ILE A 29 -3.46 18.40 -2.91
N ILE A 30 -4.40 17.50 -2.62
CA ILE A 30 -5.67 17.40 -3.35
C ILE A 30 -6.81 18.14 -2.63
N TYR A 31 -6.81 18.12 -1.29
CA TYR A 31 -7.87 18.70 -0.47
C TYR A 31 -8.02 20.20 -0.75
N ASN A 32 -9.22 20.60 -1.17
CA ASN A 32 -9.52 21.97 -1.59
C ASN A 32 -10.49 22.71 -0.65
N GLY A 33 -10.83 22.11 0.49
CA GLY A 33 -11.76 22.69 1.48
C GLY A 33 -13.25 22.69 1.07
N ARG A 34 -13.57 22.28 -0.15
CA ARG A 34 -14.95 22.17 -0.66
C ARG A 34 -15.52 20.74 -0.55
N ASP A 35 -14.68 19.77 -0.21
CA ASP A 35 -15.08 18.37 -0.12
C ASP A 35 -15.91 18.06 1.14
N ARG A 36 -16.78 17.04 1.04
CA ARG A 36 -17.73 16.65 2.10
C ARG A 36 -17.01 15.77 3.12
N GLY A 37 -16.55 16.41 4.20
CA GLY A 37 -15.58 15.87 5.16
C GLY A 37 -15.77 14.45 5.70
N ILE A 38 -16.95 13.81 5.63
CA ILE A 38 -17.09 12.40 6.04
C ILE A 38 -16.68 11.40 4.95
N ASN A 39 -17.05 11.64 3.68
CA ASN A 39 -16.75 10.70 2.59
C ASN A 39 -15.27 10.66 2.28
N ASP A 40 -14.59 11.79 2.39
CA ASP A 40 -13.16 11.89 2.11
C ASP A 40 -12.34 11.23 3.22
N VAL A 41 -12.74 11.44 4.47
CA VAL A 41 -12.14 10.74 5.62
C VAL A 41 -12.33 9.23 5.49
N LEU A 42 -13.52 8.77 5.08
CA LEU A 42 -13.78 7.35 4.85
C LEU A 42 -12.91 6.79 3.71
N THR A 43 -12.87 7.50 2.58
CA THR A 43 -12.19 7.04 1.35
C THR A 43 -10.67 7.05 1.47
N HIS A 44 -10.10 8.02 2.20
CA HIS A 44 -8.67 8.21 2.30
C HIS A 44 -8.09 7.69 3.63
N ALA A 45 -8.57 8.17 4.78
CA ALA A 45 -7.97 7.81 6.07
C ALA A 45 -8.45 6.44 6.57
N VAL A 46 -9.76 6.24 6.68
CA VAL A 46 -10.31 5.00 7.24
C VAL A 46 -9.97 3.81 6.35
N ASN A 47 -10.07 3.97 5.03
CA ASN A 47 -9.64 2.97 4.06
C ASN A 47 -8.17 2.55 4.24
N ALA A 48 -7.25 3.53 4.37
CA ALA A 48 -5.84 3.24 4.58
C ALA A 48 -5.60 2.52 5.92
N ILE A 49 -6.27 2.92 7.01
CA ILE A 49 -6.16 2.26 8.32
C ILE A 49 -6.64 0.81 8.24
N ILE A 50 -7.81 0.56 7.64
CA ILE A 50 -8.38 -0.78 7.53
C ILE A 50 -7.45 -1.70 6.74
N LEU A 51 -6.95 -1.25 5.59
CA LEU A 51 -6.05 -2.06 4.77
C LEU A 51 -4.70 -2.26 5.46
N PHE A 52 -4.22 -1.27 6.22
CA PHE A 52 -2.99 -1.42 6.99
C PHE A 52 -3.15 -2.49 8.07
N ILE A 53 -4.29 -2.51 8.79
CA ILE A 53 -4.60 -3.57 9.74
C ILE A 53 -4.69 -4.93 9.04
N ASP A 54 -5.37 -5.00 7.88
CA ASP A 54 -5.47 -6.24 7.09
C ASP A 54 -4.09 -6.80 6.72
N LEU A 55 -3.14 -5.94 6.32
CA LEU A 55 -1.78 -6.34 5.99
C LEU A 55 -1.05 -7.01 7.18
N PHE A 56 -1.33 -6.60 8.42
CA PHE A 56 -0.73 -7.21 9.61
C PHE A 56 -1.42 -8.50 10.03
N ILE A 57 -2.71 -8.64 9.77
CA ILE A 57 -3.47 -9.86 10.07
C ILE A 57 -3.16 -10.94 9.03
N HIS A 58 -3.10 -10.58 7.75
CA HIS A 58 -2.86 -11.51 6.66
C HIS A 58 -1.44 -12.08 6.69
N ALA A 59 -1.34 -13.41 6.56
CA ALA A 59 -0.07 -14.13 6.53
C ALA A 59 0.65 -14.05 5.17
N HIS A 60 0.25 -13.15 4.27
CA HIS A 60 0.86 -13.05 2.94
C HIS A 60 2.17 -12.25 3.00
N PRO A 61 3.33 -12.88 2.73
CA PRO A 61 4.61 -12.18 2.76
C PRO A 61 4.76 -11.33 1.48
N PRO A 62 4.75 -9.99 1.57
CA PRO A 62 5.05 -9.15 0.43
C PRO A 62 6.49 -9.42 -0.06
N ARG A 63 6.65 -9.43 -1.37
CA ARG A 63 7.96 -9.54 -2.04
C ARG A 63 8.31 -8.20 -2.64
N PHE A 64 9.59 -7.85 -2.66
CA PHE A 64 10.07 -6.62 -3.31
C PHE A 64 9.74 -6.60 -4.80
N SER A 65 9.67 -7.76 -5.46
CA SER A 65 9.27 -7.86 -6.87
C SER A 65 7.81 -7.48 -7.12
N HIS A 66 6.95 -7.46 -6.10
CA HIS A 66 5.54 -7.10 -6.25
C HIS A 66 5.32 -5.59 -6.48
N THR A 67 6.36 -4.75 -6.42
CA THR A 67 6.30 -3.33 -6.82
C THR A 67 5.78 -3.15 -8.25
N ILE A 68 5.96 -4.15 -9.12
CA ILE A 68 5.44 -4.09 -10.49
C ILE A 68 3.91 -3.92 -10.55
N TYR A 69 3.16 -4.44 -9.57
CA TYR A 69 1.70 -4.38 -9.56
C TYR A 69 1.17 -2.95 -9.38
N PRO A 70 1.55 -2.18 -8.34
CA PRO A 70 1.13 -0.79 -8.21
C PRO A 70 1.67 0.10 -9.34
N VAL A 71 2.86 -0.19 -9.89
CA VAL A 71 3.40 0.55 -11.06
C VAL A 71 2.52 0.35 -12.29
N LEU A 72 2.18 -0.90 -12.64
CA LEU A 72 1.29 -1.18 -13.77
C LEU A 72 -0.10 -0.59 -13.58
N PHE A 73 -0.62 -0.62 -12.35
CA PHE A 73 -1.89 0.02 -12.02
C PHE A 73 -1.81 1.54 -12.23
N GLY A 74 -0.75 2.19 -11.75
CA GLY A 74 -0.52 3.63 -11.95
C GLY A 74 -0.41 4.01 -13.42
N LEU A 75 0.36 3.25 -14.21
CA LEU A 75 0.46 3.47 -15.66
C LEU A 75 -0.90 3.33 -16.37
N THR A 76 -1.68 2.31 -15.99
CA THR A 76 -3.04 2.10 -16.52
C THR A 76 -3.94 3.29 -16.19
N TYR A 77 -3.85 3.82 -14.96
CA TYR A 77 -4.61 5.00 -14.55
C TYR A 77 -4.18 6.27 -15.29
N ILE A 78 -2.88 6.47 -15.54
CA ILE A 78 -2.37 7.59 -16.33
C ILE A 78 -2.95 7.52 -17.76
N THR A 79 -2.83 6.36 -18.42
CA THR A 79 -3.38 6.15 -19.77
C THR A 79 -4.88 6.43 -19.79
N TYR A 80 -5.62 5.90 -18.81
CA TYR A 80 -7.04 6.18 -18.65
C TYR A 80 -7.32 7.69 -18.50
N SER A 81 -6.60 8.39 -17.63
CA SER A 81 -6.82 9.81 -17.37
C SER A 81 -6.56 10.70 -18.58
N ILE A 82 -5.54 10.37 -19.40
CA ILE A 82 -5.26 11.07 -20.65
C ILE A 82 -6.41 10.87 -21.64
N ILE A 83 -6.84 9.61 -21.84
CA ILE A 83 -7.95 9.30 -22.75
C ILE A 83 -9.24 9.98 -22.28
N TYR A 84 -9.51 9.96 -20.98
CA TYR A 84 -10.67 10.59 -20.36
C TYR A 84 -10.72 12.08 -20.68
N THR A 85 -9.62 12.80 -20.44
CA THR A 85 -9.51 14.23 -20.72
C THR A 85 -9.66 14.53 -22.23
N LEU A 86 -8.95 13.80 -23.09
CA LEU A 86 -9.02 13.97 -24.55
C LEU A 86 -10.40 13.66 -25.15
N SER A 87 -11.19 12.82 -24.46
CA SER A 87 -12.57 12.48 -24.87
C SER A 87 -13.60 13.49 -24.37
N GLY A 88 -13.18 14.59 -23.75
CA GLY A 88 -14.08 15.61 -23.19
C GLY A 88 -14.66 15.25 -21.83
N GLY A 89 -14.07 14.29 -21.10
CA GLY A 89 -14.49 13.96 -19.74
C GLY A 89 -14.35 15.15 -18.79
N THR A 90 -15.24 15.25 -17.80
CA THR A 90 -15.28 16.37 -16.85
C THR A 90 -15.41 15.92 -15.40
N ASP A 91 -14.82 16.66 -14.48
CA ASP A 91 -15.06 16.49 -13.05
C ASP A 91 -16.49 16.92 -12.63
N ARG A 92 -16.71 17.02 -11.32
CA ARG A 92 -17.99 17.42 -10.72
C ARG A 92 -18.32 18.89 -10.93
N ASP A 93 -17.30 19.72 -11.19
CA ASP A 93 -17.42 21.16 -11.43
C ASP A 93 -17.44 21.48 -12.94
N ASN A 94 -17.55 20.45 -13.79
CA ASN A 94 -17.58 20.54 -15.25
C ASN A 94 -16.25 21.00 -15.88
N GLU A 95 -15.14 20.78 -15.18
CA GLU A 95 -13.78 21.06 -15.65
C GLU A 95 -13.19 19.86 -16.36
N ASN A 96 -12.41 20.06 -17.43
CA ASN A 96 -11.91 18.99 -18.32
C ASN A 96 -10.69 18.22 -17.75
N TYR A 97 -10.79 17.75 -16.53
CA TYR A 97 -9.81 16.89 -15.88
C TYR A 97 -10.48 16.07 -14.79
N ILE A 98 -9.80 15.03 -14.28
CA ILE A 98 -10.31 14.27 -13.12
C ILE A 98 -9.96 15.00 -11.82
N TYR A 99 -8.71 15.48 -11.74
CA TYR A 99 -8.22 16.34 -10.68
C TYR A 99 -7.35 17.43 -11.31
N SER A 100 -7.38 18.62 -10.73
CA SER A 100 -6.60 19.77 -11.22
C SER A 100 -5.08 19.52 -11.23
N VAL A 101 -4.59 18.59 -10.41
CA VAL A 101 -3.18 18.16 -10.36
C VAL A 101 -2.75 17.26 -11.52
N ILE A 102 -3.71 16.70 -12.26
CA ILE A 102 -3.49 15.89 -13.47
C ILE A 102 -4.26 16.48 -14.65
N ASP A 103 -4.24 17.80 -14.76
CA ASP A 103 -4.79 18.51 -15.90
C ASP A 103 -3.90 18.33 -17.14
N TRP A 104 -4.27 17.37 -17.97
CA TRP A 104 -3.57 17.07 -19.23
C TRP A 104 -3.84 18.11 -20.33
N SER A 105 -4.87 18.94 -20.20
CA SER A 105 -5.30 19.89 -21.22
C SER A 105 -4.55 21.22 -21.12
N HIS A 106 -4.37 21.76 -19.92
CA HIS A 106 -3.72 23.06 -19.70
C HIS A 106 -2.40 22.98 -18.94
N LYS A 107 -2.15 21.91 -18.17
CA LYS A 107 -0.95 21.76 -17.32
C LYS A 107 -0.27 20.42 -17.54
N SER A 108 -0.12 20.00 -18.79
CA SER A 108 0.33 18.65 -19.14
C SER A 108 1.71 18.29 -18.57
N PHE A 109 2.62 19.26 -18.42
CA PHE A 109 3.93 19.02 -17.79
C PHE A 109 3.82 18.77 -16.28
N ASP A 110 3.03 19.57 -15.56
CA ASP A 110 2.79 19.38 -14.13
C ASP A 110 2.05 18.06 -13.87
N ALA A 111 1.06 17.74 -14.71
CA ALA A 111 0.34 16.47 -14.69
C ALA A 111 1.27 15.26 -14.88
N PHE A 112 2.20 15.34 -15.83
CA PHE A 112 3.22 14.33 -16.06
C PHE A 112 4.15 14.16 -14.84
N LEU A 113 4.63 15.28 -14.29
CA LEU A 113 5.53 15.27 -13.14
C LEU A 113 4.84 14.67 -11.90
N PHE A 114 3.62 15.10 -11.59
CA PHE A 114 2.83 14.59 -10.49
C PHE A 114 2.54 13.09 -10.65
N SER A 115 2.13 12.67 -11.85
CA SER A 115 1.83 11.27 -12.16
C SER A 115 3.06 10.36 -12.05
N THR A 116 4.23 10.85 -12.45
CA THR A 116 5.49 10.11 -12.29
C THR A 116 5.92 10.06 -10.83
N ALA A 117 5.80 11.17 -10.11
CA ALA A 117 6.14 11.26 -8.70
C ALA A 117 5.27 10.31 -7.84
N ILE A 118 3.96 10.22 -8.10
CA ILE A 118 3.08 9.32 -7.34
C ILE A 118 3.39 7.84 -7.59
N ILE A 119 3.84 7.46 -8.80
CA ILE A 119 4.28 6.08 -9.09
C ILE A 119 5.56 5.75 -8.31
N ILE A 120 6.54 6.66 -8.30
CA ILE A 120 7.79 6.50 -7.53
C ILE A 120 7.47 6.43 -6.04
N PHE A 121 6.59 7.30 -5.55
CA PHE A 121 6.15 7.31 -4.16
C PHE A 121 5.42 6.03 -3.78
N SER A 122 4.49 5.55 -4.62
CA SER A 122 3.78 4.28 -4.41
C SER A 122 4.76 3.10 -4.37
N SER A 123 5.81 3.13 -5.19
CA SER A 123 6.87 2.15 -5.15
C SER A 123 7.61 2.19 -3.81
N ALA A 124 8.01 3.38 -3.35
CA ALA A 124 8.66 3.55 -2.05
C ALA A 124 7.78 3.06 -0.88
N ILE A 125 6.47 3.33 -0.91
CA ILE A 125 5.50 2.80 0.06
C ILE A 125 5.48 1.27 0.03
N HIS A 126 5.44 0.64 -1.15
CA HIS A 126 5.50 -0.82 -1.26
C HIS A 126 6.78 -1.40 -0.64
N PHE A 127 7.93 -0.77 -0.90
CA PHE A 127 9.20 -1.17 -0.29
C PHE A 127 9.15 -1.04 1.23
N LEU A 128 8.66 0.09 1.76
CA LEU A 128 8.52 0.32 3.20
C LEU A 128 7.63 -0.73 3.87
N LEU A 129 6.43 -0.95 3.31
CA LEU A 129 5.50 -1.98 3.82
C LEU A 129 6.12 -3.38 3.78
N THR A 130 6.87 -3.69 2.72
CA THR A 130 7.58 -4.97 2.60
C THR A 130 8.64 -5.14 3.69
N ILE A 131 9.39 -4.07 3.99
CA ILE A 131 10.39 -4.07 5.07
C ILE A 131 9.71 -4.26 6.42
N LEU A 132 8.63 -3.53 6.70
CA LEU A 132 7.88 -3.64 7.96
C LEU A 132 7.37 -5.07 8.21
N ILE A 133 6.80 -5.72 7.19
CA ILE A 133 6.32 -7.10 7.32
C ILE A 133 7.46 -8.09 7.49
N LYS A 134 8.56 -7.94 6.74
CA LYS A 134 9.76 -8.78 6.92
C LYS A 134 10.36 -8.60 8.31
N PHE A 135 10.41 -7.38 8.83
CA PHE A 135 10.88 -7.07 10.17
C PHE A 135 10.01 -7.74 11.24
N ARG A 136 8.67 -7.65 11.12
CA ARG A 136 7.74 -8.37 12.00
C ARG A 136 8.03 -9.87 12.03
N ILE A 137 8.17 -10.48 10.84
CA ILE A 137 8.44 -11.93 10.73
C ILE A 137 9.77 -12.28 11.38
N PHE A 138 10.80 -11.46 11.16
CA PHE A 138 12.11 -11.64 11.79
C PHE A 138 12.03 -11.61 13.32
N VAL A 139 11.36 -10.60 13.89
CA VAL A 139 11.17 -10.48 15.34
C VAL A 139 10.43 -11.70 15.88
N TYR A 140 9.33 -12.12 15.22
CA TYR A 140 8.57 -13.30 15.62
C TYR A 140 9.42 -14.58 15.61
N GLN A 141 10.23 -14.78 14.57
CA GLN A 141 11.13 -15.94 14.45
C GLN A 141 12.20 -15.93 15.54
N LYS A 142 12.79 -14.77 15.82
CA LYS A 142 13.79 -14.61 16.89
C LYS A 142 13.21 -14.88 18.27
N MET A 143 12.02 -14.35 18.57
CA MET A 143 11.33 -14.63 19.83
C MET A 143 10.99 -16.11 19.97
N LYS A 144 10.46 -16.75 18.92
CA LYS A 144 10.15 -18.18 18.92
C LYS A 144 11.40 -19.03 19.15
N GLN A 145 12.51 -18.71 18.47
CA GLN A 145 13.79 -19.40 18.66
C GLN A 145 14.28 -19.27 20.10
N TYR A 146 14.24 -18.06 20.67
CA TYR A 146 14.63 -17.80 22.05
C TYR A 146 13.81 -18.63 23.05
N HIS A 147 12.47 -18.66 22.90
CA HIS A 147 11.61 -19.47 23.76
C HIS A 147 11.89 -20.97 23.65
N MET A 148 12.17 -21.49 22.44
CA MET A 148 12.51 -22.90 22.24
C MET A 148 13.84 -23.26 22.91
N THR A 149 14.91 -22.49 22.69
CA THR A 149 16.22 -22.73 23.31
C THR A 149 16.14 -22.71 24.83
N ARG A 150 15.41 -21.73 25.40
CA ARG A 150 15.23 -21.63 26.86
C ARG A 150 14.53 -22.84 27.45
N ASN A 151 13.46 -23.34 26.81
CA ASN A 151 12.73 -24.50 27.30
C ASN A 151 13.57 -25.79 27.25
N VAL A 152 14.39 -25.97 26.20
CA VAL A 152 15.34 -27.11 26.11
C VAL A 152 16.34 -27.07 27.26
N THR A 153 16.96 -25.92 27.52
CA THR A 153 17.94 -25.77 28.61
C THR A 153 17.32 -26.00 30.00
N CYS A 154 16.07 -25.59 30.22
CA CYS A 154 15.38 -25.84 31.49
C CYS A 154 15.13 -27.34 31.71
N ASN A 155 14.68 -28.06 30.69
CA ASN A 155 14.42 -29.50 30.78
C ASN A 155 15.71 -30.30 31.00
N GLU A 156 16.82 -29.94 30.35
CA GLU A 156 18.13 -30.59 30.57
C GLU A 156 18.60 -30.42 32.01
N ASN A 157 18.47 -29.20 32.57
CA ASN A 157 18.85 -28.93 33.95
C ASN A 157 17.97 -29.66 34.98
N GLU A 158 16.66 -29.79 34.69
CA GLU A 158 15.74 -30.54 35.53
C GLU A 158 16.07 -32.03 35.54
N ASN A 159 16.35 -32.63 34.38
CA ASN A 159 16.76 -34.03 34.29
C ASN A 159 18.09 -34.30 35.02
N LEU A 160 19.08 -33.41 34.91
CA LEU A 160 20.35 -33.52 35.64
C LEU A 160 20.16 -33.40 37.17
N GLY A 161 19.14 -32.67 37.63
CA GLY A 161 18.82 -32.54 39.06
C GLY A 161 18.16 -33.78 39.68
N PHE A 162 17.60 -34.68 38.87
CA PHE A 162 16.99 -35.94 39.32
C PHE A 162 17.95 -37.14 39.30
N GLU A 163 19.15 -37.00 38.72
CA GLU A 163 20.18 -38.06 38.66
C GLU A 163 21.21 -38.00 39.82
N VAL A 164 20.99 -37.14 40.83
CA VAL A 164 21.84 -37.00 42.04
C VAL A 164 21.08 -37.45 43.29
#